data_AF-A0A358L420-F1
#
_entry.id   AF-A0A358L420-F1
#
_cell.length_a   1.000
_cell.length_b   1.000
_cell.length_c   1.000
_cell.angle_alpha   90.00
_cell.angle_beta   90.00
_cell.angle_gamma   90.00
#
_symmetry.space_group_name_H-M   'P 1'
#
loop_
_entity.id
_entity.type
_entity.pdbx_description
1 polymer ?
#
loop_
_entity_poly.entity_id
_entity_poly.type
_entity_poly.pdbx_seq_one_letter_code
_entity_poly.pdbx_strand_id
1 'polypeptide(L)'
;QIKQLDWHLAQLLETQIQASPYARDDALVKREQALINQMPLSQRVYGRLKRLLERDDSLKPVSLALLGGPQSELVFARKSGKSISEGIPGLFTPEGYWNSFDKNIASVTKSLHDDDRWVLSETVQGETQQQTDYAVRQLYMSDYMRQWDGLLQDIQLNNSADLSQRINAARLLSGNNSPLRKLVINLSHYLVLDKAAPEAGKEEGNKAQASSTLEALFHARQTATAASQQQQTPEQSVTAHFAPITELAQPLEKGGKTIAFDDFLHQIDDLYRYLTAVQDAANSGMPPPTSDAISRLQASAGRLPGSLQNMFTSMAVGASSDTQRRDLDNIRKRINVEVGSFCRQAIAGRYPLTHSARAEVTPDDLARMFAPGSGLMDSFFRDNLANKVDTTQASWRFMPGIDGKTLPGGESVLRPFQQAQSIRDAFFANGATTPSYRVTVRTGQMDNDILTMTLDVDGQMLQYSHGPQAVQLMNWPGPGGTSQVRMQLGLANGTTATLVTNGAWALNRFFDHAQLSAGGSSLSRQASFTVSGHHVTLEFTPNSIRNPFQLPGFACP
;
A
#
# COMPACT_ATOMS: atom_id res chain seq x y z
N GLN A 1 -42.00 41.06 -37.39
CA GLN A 1 -42.17 40.66 -35.98
C GLN A 1 -41.68 41.75 -35.01
N ILE A 2 -40.40 42.11 -34.93
CA ILE A 2 -39.93 43.20 -34.04
C ILE A 2 -40.68 44.52 -34.29
N LYS A 3 -40.84 44.94 -35.56
CA LYS A 3 -41.63 46.13 -35.92
C LYS A 3 -43.11 46.10 -35.51
N GLN A 4 -43.73 44.92 -35.44
CA GLN A 4 -45.11 44.76 -34.99
C GLN A 4 -45.21 44.79 -33.46
N LEU A 5 -44.18 44.28 -32.78
CA LEU A 5 -44.02 44.37 -31.33
C LEU A 5 -43.80 45.83 -30.91
N ASP A 6 -42.92 46.56 -31.59
CA ASP A 6 -42.71 48.00 -31.36
C ASP A 6 -43.98 48.81 -31.59
N TRP A 7 -44.73 48.50 -32.65
CA TRP A 7 -46.01 49.16 -32.92
C TRP A 7 -47.05 48.86 -31.84
N HIS A 8 -47.18 47.61 -31.42
CA HIS A 8 -48.09 47.25 -30.32
C HIS A 8 -47.67 47.87 -28.98
N LEU A 9 -46.37 47.90 -28.69
CA LEU A 9 -45.83 48.51 -27.48
C LEU A 9 -46.07 50.02 -27.49
N ALA A 10 -45.85 50.68 -28.63
CA ALA A 10 -46.12 52.11 -28.80
C ALA A 10 -47.61 52.41 -28.58
N GLN A 11 -48.51 51.63 -29.18
CA GLN A 11 -49.96 51.81 -28.98
C GLN A 11 -50.41 51.56 -27.53
N LEU A 12 -49.78 50.61 -26.84
CA LEU A 12 -50.06 50.29 -25.44
C LEU A 12 -49.52 51.38 -24.48
N LEU A 13 -48.39 52.01 -24.81
CA LEU A 13 -47.72 53.01 -23.96
C LEU A 13 -48.19 54.45 -24.26
N GLU A 14 -48.57 54.78 -25.50
CA GLU A 14 -49.06 56.13 -25.90
C GLU A 14 -50.42 56.46 -25.27
N THR A 15 -51.26 55.45 -25.03
CA THR A 15 -52.64 55.65 -24.58
C THR A 15 -52.78 55.71 -23.05
N GLN A 16 -51.70 55.52 -22.29
CA GLN A 16 -51.70 55.61 -20.82
C GLN A 16 -50.56 56.49 -20.33
N ILE A 17 -50.82 57.35 -19.33
CA ILE A 17 -49.73 58.01 -18.58
C ILE A 17 -48.98 56.90 -17.85
N GLN A 18 -47.86 56.46 -18.42
CA GLN A 18 -46.93 55.50 -17.83
C GLN A 18 -46.08 56.19 -16.76
N ALA A 19 -46.74 56.80 -15.77
CA ALA A 19 -46.09 57.23 -14.56
C ALA A 19 -46.40 56.19 -13.48
N SER A 20 -45.36 55.68 -12.83
CA SER A 20 -45.54 54.88 -11.63
C SER A 20 -46.44 55.67 -10.66
N PRO A 21 -47.55 55.08 -10.15
CA PRO A 21 -48.38 55.74 -9.14
C PRO A 21 -47.62 55.96 -7.82
N TYR A 22 -46.44 55.33 -7.68
CA TYR A 22 -45.52 55.52 -6.58
C TYR A 22 -44.44 56.54 -6.96
N ALA A 23 -44.13 57.45 -6.03
CA ALA A 23 -42.97 58.32 -6.13
C ALA A 23 -41.68 57.48 -6.22
N ARG A 24 -40.69 58.01 -6.95
CA ARG A 24 -39.35 57.42 -7.03
C ARG A 24 -38.74 57.35 -5.62
N ASP A 25 -38.38 56.15 -5.18
CA ASP A 25 -37.69 55.94 -3.91
C ASP A 25 -36.18 56.14 -4.09
N ASP A 26 -35.71 57.37 -3.87
CA ASP A 26 -34.29 57.70 -3.99
C ASP A 26 -33.40 56.97 -2.96
N ALA A 27 -33.96 56.56 -1.82
CA ALA A 27 -33.20 55.83 -0.81
C ALA A 27 -32.97 54.37 -1.26
N LEU A 28 -34.00 53.74 -1.83
CA LEU A 28 -33.87 52.43 -2.45
C LEU A 28 -32.90 52.47 -3.63
N VAL A 29 -33.04 53.44 -4.54
CA VAL A 29 -32.14 53.58 -5.69
C VAL A 29 -30.68 53.74 -5.23
N LYS A 30 -30.40 54.62 -4.27
CA LYS A 30 -29.03 54.78 -3.73
C LYS A 30 -28.52 53.53 -3.05
N ARG A 31 -29.37 52.80 -2.31
CA ARG A 31 -28.99 51.55 -1.64
C ARG A 31 -28.61 50.47 -2.66
N GLU A 32 -29.41 50.31 -3.71
CA GLU A 32 -29.14 49.31 -4.74
C GLU A 32 -27.94 49.70 -5.62
N GLN A 33 -27.77 51.00 -5.96
CA GLN A 33 -26.56 51.50 -6.62
C GLN A 33 -25.30 51.22 -5.78
N ALA A 34 -25.38 51.43 -4.46
CA ALA A 34 -24.28 51.11 -3.54
C ALA A 34 -24.00 49.59 -3.49
N LEU A 35 -25.04 48.75 -3.53
CA LEU A 35 -24.89 47.30 -3.60
C LEU A 35 -24.18 46.85 -4.89
N ILE A 36 -24.59 47.40 -6.05
CA ILE A 36 -23.94 47.09 -7.33
C ILE A 36 -22.47 47.54 -7.33
N ASN A 37 -22.18 48.71 -6.76
CA ASN A 37 -20.82 49.23 -6.61
C ASN A 37 -19.93 48.42 -5.67
N GLN A 38 -20.47 47.51 -4.85
CA GLN A 38 -19.64 46.58 -4.06
C GLN A 38 -18.90 45.57 -4.93
N MET A 39 -19.39 45.29 -6.15
CA MET A 39 -18.77 44.35 -7.08
C MET A 39 -17.93 45.11 -8.12
N PRO A 40 -16.59 44.91 -8.15
CA PRO A 40 -15.72 45.56 -9.14
C PRO A 40 -16.21 45.33 -10.58
N LEU A 41 -16.03 46.33 -11.45
CA LEU A 41 -16.43 46.25 -12.86
C LEU A 41 -15.85 45.00 -13.54
N SER A 42 -14.58 44.69 -13.27
CA SER A 42 -13.91 43.49 -13.79
C SER A 42 -14.64 42.18 -13.45
N GLN A 43 -15.16 42.05 -12.23
CA GLN A 43 -15.94 40.86 -11.82
C GLN A 43 -17.30 40.80 -12.52
N ARG A 44 -17.97 41.96 -12.71
CA ARG A 44 -19.25 42.04 -13.42
C ARG A 44 -19.08 41.74 -14.92
N VAL A 45 -18.03 42.25 -15.55
CA VAL A 45 -17.65 41.94 -16.94
C VAL A 45 -17.37 40.45 -17.10
N TYR A 46 -16.53 39.89 -16.22
CA TYR A 46 -16.23 38.46 -16.23
C TYR A 46 -17.49 37.60 -16.08
N GLY A 47 -18.36 37.92 -15.12
CA GLY A 47 -19.62 37.21 -14.90
C GLY A 47 -20.58 37.28 -16.10
N ARG A 48 -20.63 38.42 -16.81
CA ARG A 48 -21.41 38.56 -18.05
C ARG A 48 -20.82 37.72 -19.19
N LEU A 49 -19.52 37.79 -19.42
CA LEU A 49 -18.82 36.98 -20.44
C LEU A 49 -19.02 35.48 -20.19
N LYS A 50 -18.84 35.03 -18.94
CA LYS A 50 -19.04 33.64 -18.55
C LYS A 50 -20.45 33.16 -18.88
N ARG A 51 -21.50 33.90 -18.48
CA ARG A 51 -22.90 33.53 -18.79
C ARG A 51 -23.22 33.50 -20.28
N LEU A 52 -22.60 34.38 -21.08
CA LEU A 52 -22.80 34.42 -22.53
C LEU A 52 -22.15 33.22 -23.21
N LEU A 53 -20.92 32.88 -22.81
CA LEU A 53 -20.11 31.87 -23.50
C LEU A 53 -20.30 30.45 -22.96
N GLU A 54 -20.75 30.28 -21.71
CA GLU A 54 -21.08 28.96 -21.17
C GLU A 54 -22.25 28.28 -21.90
N ARG A 55 -23.10 29.06 -22.58
CA ARG A 55 -24.24 28.57 -23.36
C ARG A 55 -23.97 28.50 -24.86
N ASP A 56 -22.73 28.73 -25.27
CA ASP A 56 -22.35 28.68 -26.68
C ASP A 56 -22.02 27.24 -27.08
N ASP A 57 -22.97 26.60 -27.78
CA ASP A 57 -22.84 25.21 -28.25
C ASP A 57 -21.70 25.02 -29.28
N SER A 58 -21.13 26.10 -29.82
CA SER A 58 -19.96 25.99 -30.70
C SER A 58 -18.67 25.64 -29.93
N LEU A 59 -18.64 25.90 -28.63
CA LEU A 59 -17.51 25.60 -27.74
C LEU A 59 -17.59 24.16 -27.22
N LYS A 60 -16.91 23.25 -27.92
CA LYS A 60 -16.93 21.83 -27.57
C LYS A 60 -16.19 21.55 -26.25
N PRO A 61 -16.80 20.80 -25.32
CA PRO A 61 -16.13 20.41 -24.07
C PRO A 61 -15.03 19.39 -24.32
N VAL A 62 -14.05 19.36 -23.41
CA VAL A 62 -12.90 18.45 -23.46
C VAL A 62 -13.00 17.46 -22.32
N SER A 63 -13.17 16.18 -22.64
CA SER A 63 -13.34 15.10 -21.67
C SER A 63 -12.08 14.26 -21.49
N LEU A 64 -11.99 13.54 -20.38
CA LEU A 64 -10.88 12.61 -20.13
C LEU A 64 -10.82 11.50 -21.20
N ALA A 65 -11.98 11.05 -21.68
CA ALA A 65 -12.07 10.11 -22.80
C ALA A 65 -11.41 10.65 -24.08
N LEU A 66 -11.59 11.92 -24.39
CA LEU A 66 -10.94 12.57 -25.53
C LEU A 66 -9.43 12.69 -25.32
N LEU A 67 -9.01 13.08 -24.11
CA LEU A 67 -7.60 13.27 -23.77
C LEU A 67 -6.79 11.95 -23.83
N GLY A 68 -7.32 10.86 -23.29
CA GLY A 68 -6.64 9.54 -23.33
C GLY A 68 -6.93 8.71 -24.58
N GLY A 69 -7.95 9.07 -25.36
CA GLY A 69 -8.38 8.36 -26.57
C GLY A 69 -9.25 7.11 -26.31
N PRO A 70 -9.44 6.23 -27.33
CA PRO A 70 -10.47 5.18 -27.31
C PRO A 70 -10.34 4.10 -26.22
N GLN A 71 -9.17 3.96 -25.60
CA GLN A 71 -8.93 2.96 -24.56
C GLN A 71 -9.02 3.56 -23.14
N SER A 72 -9.40 4.84 -23.02
CA SER A 72 -9.46 5.55 -21.74
C SER A 72 -10.38 4.87 -20.73
N GLU A 73 -11.56 4.40 -21.17
CA GLU A 73 -12.54 3.74 -20.29
C GLU A 73 -12.01 2.46 -19.63
N LEU A 74 -11.05 1.79 -20.27
CA LEU A 74 -10.48 0.54 -19.77
C LEU A 74 -9.46 0.78 -18.65
N VAL A 75 -8.83 1.94 -18.61
CA VAL A 75 -7.69 2.21 -17.70
C VAL A 75 -7.92 3.37 -16.74
N PHE A 76 -8.76 4.34 -17.09
CA PHE A 76 -9.00 5.54 -16.28
C PHE A 76 -10.39 5.58 -15.67
N ALA A 77 -10.45 6.12 -14.46
CA ALA A 77 -11.67 6.51 -13.77
C ALA A 77 -11.50 7.89 -13.13
N ARG A 78 -12.61 8.46 -12.67
CA ARG A 78 -12.63 9.67 -11.84
C ARG A 78 -12.85 9.30 -10.37
N LYS A 79 -12.07 9.87 -9.44
CA LYS A 79 -12.21 9.68 -7.99
C LYS A 79 -13.60 10.09 -7.49
N SER A 80 -14.18 11.12 -8.11
CA SER A 80 -15.52 11.65 -7.86
C SER A 80 -16.64 10.72 -8.30
N GLY A 81 -16.35 9.67 -9.08
CA GLY A 81 -17.35 8.79 -9.69
C GLY A 81 -18.05 9.37 -10.92
N LYS A 82 -17.67 10.58 -11.36
CA LYS A 82 -18.17 11.19 -12.61
C LYS A 82 -17.75 10.37 -13.83
N SER A 83 -18.56 10.43 -14.90
CA SER A 83 -18.21 9.81 -16.18
C SER A 83 -16.93 10.42 -16.76
N ILE A 84 -16.08 9.60 -17.38
CA ILE A 84 -14.89 10.11 -18.09
C ILE A 84 -15.24 10.89 -19.36
N SER A 85 -16.49 10.81 -19.81
CA SER A 85 -17.05 11.60 -20.92
C SER A 85 -17.51 12.99 -20.47
N GLU A 86 -17.73 13.20 -19.16
CA GLU A 86 -18.02 14.53 -18.60
C GLU A 86 -16.73 15.34 -18.58
N GLY A 87 -16.70 16.40 -19.38
CA GLY A 87 -15.50 17.19 -19.65
C GLY A 87 -15.51 18.59 -19.04
N ILE A 88 -14.38 19.27 -19.23
CA ILE A 88 -14.23 20.70 -18.98
C ILE A 88 -15.02 21.45 -20.06
N PRO A 89 -15.82 22.47 -19.70
CA PRO A 89 -16.56 23.28 -20.67
C PRO A 89 -15.62 23.86 -21.73
N GLY A 90 -16.08 23.92 -22.99
CA GLY A 90 -15.27 24.43 -24.11
C GLY A 90 -14.82 25.88 -23.95
N LEU A 91 -15.48 26.64 -23.06
CA LEU A 91 -15.02 27.95 -22.63
C LEU A 91 -13.59 27.90 -22.10
N PHE A 92 -13.23 26.90 -21.29
CA PHE A 92 -11.92 26.76 -20.66
C PHE A 92 -10.93 25.93 -21.48
N THR A 93 -10.87 26.17 -22.79
CA THR A 93 -9.82 25.65 -23.68
C THR A 93 -9.03 26.81 -24.31
N PRO A 94 -7.85 26.56 -24.90
CA PRO A 94 -7.11 27.60 -25.64
C PRO A 94 -7.94 28.24 -26.74
N GLU A 95 -8.74 27.45 -27.47
CA GLU A 95 -9.64 27.97 -28.49
C GLU A 95 -10.77 28.79 -27.88
N GLY A 96 -11.40 28.31 -26.80
CA GLY A 96 -12.44 29.05 -26.07
C GLY A 96 -11.92 30.38 -25.54
N TYR A 97 -10.68 30.40 -25.04
CA TYR A 97 -10.03 31.61 -24.58
C TYR A 97 -9.75 32.59 -25.72
N TRP A 98 -8.93 32.19 -26.70
CA TRP A 98 -8.42 33.10 -27.72
C TRP A 98 -9.45 33.47 -28.78
N ASN A 99 -10.36 32.56 -29.12
CA ASN A 99 -11.33 32.79 -30.19
C ASN A 99 -12.67 33.35 -29.71
N SER A 100 -13.01 33.18 -28.43
CA SER A 100 -14.30 33.62 -27.90
C SER A 100 -14.13 34.57 -26.71
N PHE A 101 -13.47 34.17 -25.63
CA PHE A 101 -13.39 34.98 -24.43
C PHE A 101 -12.63 36.30 -24.65
N ASP A 102 -11.34 36.24 -25.03
CA ASP A 102 -10.45 37.40 -25.17
C ASP A 102 -10.97 38.40 -26.22
N LYS A 103 -11.51 37.91 -27.35
CA LYS A 103 -12.09 38.76 -28.40
C LYS A 103 -13.31 39.57 -27.93
N ASN A 104 -14.06 39.06 -26.97
CA ASN A 104 -15.28 39.71 -26.48
C ASN A 104 -15.04 40.62 -25.26
N ILE A 105 -13.86 40.57 -24.61
CA ILE A 105 -13.57 41.38 -23.41
C ILE A 105 -13.81 42.87 -23.68
N ALA A 106 -13.12 43.44 -24.67
CA ALA A 106 -13.17 44.89 -24.91
C ALA A 106 -14.60 45.39 -25.22
N SER A 107 -15.39 44.61 -25.97
CA SER A 107 -16.77 44.96 -26.32
C SER A 107 -17.68 44.94 -25.09
N VAL A 108 -17.57 43.89 -24.26
CA VAL A 108 -18.40 43.74 -23.05
C VAL A 108 -17.97 44.72 -21.95
N THR A 109 -16.67 44.98 -21.77
CA THR A 109 -16.16 46.03 -20.88
C THR A 109 -16.74 47.38 -21.27
N LYS A 110 -16.71 47.74 -22.56
CA LYS A 110 -17.26 49.01 -23.03
C LYS A 110 -18.77 49.11 -22.78
N SER A 111 -19.54 48.08 -23.15
CA SER A 111 -20.99 48.07 -22.92
C SER A 111 -21.34 48.24 -21.44
N LEU A 112 -20.68 47.51 -20.54
CA LEU A 112 -20.96 47.62 -19.10
C LEU A 112 -20.49 48.95 -18.52
N HIS A 113 -19.38 49.50 -19.00
CA HIS A 113 -18.93 50.83 -18.59
C HIS A 113 -19.93 51.93 -19.01
N ASP A 114 -20.50 51.81 -20.21
CA ASP A 114 -21.55 52.71 -20.69
C ASP A 114 -22.85 52.56 -19.88
N ASP A 115 -23.26 51.32 -19.58
CA ASP A 115 -24.40 51.02 -18.71
C ASP A 115 -24.19 51.60 -17.29
N ASP A 116 -22.98 51.50 -16.74
CA ASP A 116 -22.63 52.01 -15.41
C ASP A 116 -22.71 53.53 -15.31
N ARG A 117 -22.28 54.25 -16.35
CA ARG A 117 -22.43 55.72 -16.38
C ARG A 117 -23.90 56.13 -16.30
N TRP A 118 -24.78 55.37 -16.95
CA TRP A 118 -26.22 55.60 -16.92
C TRP A 118 -26.86 55.19 -15.57
N VAL A 119 -26.49 54.03 -15.02
CA VAL A 119 -27.13 53.47 -13.80
C VAL A 119 -26.55 54.02 -12.51
N LEU A 120 -25.24 54.22 -12.41
CA LEU A 120 -24.52 54.48 -11.14
C LEU A 120 -24.16 55.95 -10.91
N SER A 121 -24.42 56.83 -11.89
CA SER A 121 -24.22 58.30 -11.82
C SER A 121 -22.80 58.72 -11.40
N GLU A 122 -21.91 58.99 -12.36
CA GLU A 122 -20.57 59.65 -12.31
C GLU A 122 -19.51 59.22 -11.26
N THR A 123 -19.83 58.52 -10.18
CA THR A 123 -18.84 58.08 -9.17
C THR A 123 -18.06 56.81 -9.57
N VAL A 124 -17.70 56.66 -10.85
CA VAL A 124 -16.77 55.60 -11.30
C VAL A 124 -15.37 56.20 -11.38
N GLN A 125 -14.78 56.51 -10.23
CA GLN A 125 -13.34 56.77 -10.17
C GLN A 125 -12.57 55.45 -10.21
N GLY A 126 -11.59 55.33 -11.11
CA GLY A 126 -10.34 54.65 -10.77
C GLY A 126 -9.67 53.76 -11.81
N GLU A 127 -10.41 53.09 -12.71
CA GLU A 127 -9.81 52.05 -13.56
C GLU A 127 -9.96 52.36 -15.05
N THR A 128 -8.82 52.37 -15.75
CA THR A 128 -8.80 52.40 -17.22
C THR A 128 -9.36 51.10 -17.80
N GLN A 129 -9.87 51.16 -19.03
CA GLN A 129 -10.33 49.96 -19.75
C GLN A 129 -9.23 48.88 -19.81
N GLN A 130 -7.96 49.28 -19.99
CA GLN A 130 -6.82 48.35 -20.02
C GLN A 130 -6.60 47.64 -18.68
N GLN A 131 -6.71 48.35 -17.55
CA GLN A 131 -6.63 47.75 -16.21
C GLN A 131 -7.80 46.80 -15.96
N THR A 132 -9.02 47.18 -16.37
CA THR A 132 -10.21 46.34 -16.25
C THR A 132 -10.06 45.06 -17.07
N ASP A 133 -9.65 45.16 -18.32
CA ASP A 133 -9.45 44.02 -19.21
C ASP A 133 -8.36 43.07 -18.68
N TYR A 134 -7.26 43.62 -18.13
CA TYR A 134 -6.22 42.82 -17.47
C TYR A 134 -6.77 42.07 -16.24
N ALA A 135 -7.54 42.74 -15.38
CA ALA A 135 -8.17 42.12 -14.22
C ALA A 135 -9.19 41.03 -14.62
N VAL A 136 -9.97 41.25 -15.69
CA VAL A 136 -10.88 40.24 -16.27
C VAL A 136 -10.11 39.01 -16.73
N ARG A 137 -8.97 39.19 -17.42
CA ARG A 137 -8.09 38.08 -17.81
C ARG A 137 -7.58 37.33 -16.58
N GLN A 138 -7.13 38.01 -15.53
CA GLN A 138 -6.69 37.35 -14.29
C GLN A 138 -7.79 36.51 -13.62
N LEU A 139 -9.02 37.02 -13.57
CA LEU A 139 -10.18 36.26 -13.07
C LEU A 139 -10.44 35.02 -13.91
N TYR A 140 -10.36 35.14 -15.24
CA TYR A 140 -10.48 34.02 -16.15
C TYR A 140 -9.37 32.99 -15.95
N MET A 141 -8.10 33.40 -15.87
CA MET A 141 -6.97 32.47 -15.65
C MET A 141 -7.09 31.72 -14.34
N SER A 142 -7.57 32.40 -13.30
CA SER A 142 -7.85 31.76 -12.01
C SER A 142 -8.92 30.67 -12.11
N ASP A 143 -9.99 30.90 -12.90
CA ASP A 143 -11.02 29.87 -13.11
C ASP A 143 -10.54 28.77 -14.05
N TYR A 144 -9.76 29.10 -15.07
CA TYR A 144 -9.10 28.16 -15.95
C TYR A 144 -8.26 27.15 -15.14
N MET A 145 -7.37 27.65 -14.27
CA MET A 145 -6.58 26.80 -13.39
C MET A 145 -7.45 25.93 -12.49
N ARG A 146 -8.51 26.48 -11.88
CA ARG A 146 -9.44 25.69 -11.05
C ARG A 146 -10.12 24.54 -11.80
N GLN A 147 -10.58 24.77 -13.03
CA GLN A 147 -11.24 23.72 -13.83
C GLN A 147 -10.27 22.59 -14.16
N TRP A 148 -9.05 22.94 -14.60
CA TRP A 148 -8.03 21.96 -14.97
C TRP A 148 -7.44 21.24 -13.76
N ASP A 149 -7.15 21.94 -12.66
CA ASP A 149 -6.74 21.32 -11.40
C ASP A 149 -7.80 20.34 -10.89
N GLY A 150 -9.07 20.73 -10.96
CA GLY A 150 -10.19 19.87 -10.57
C GLY A 150 -10.25 18.58 -11.38
N LEU A 151 -10.01 18.64 -12.70
CA LEU A 151 -9.91 17.43 -13.52
C LEU A 151 -8.67 16.62 -13.14
N LEU A 152 -7.49 17.25 -13.11
CA LEU A 152 -6.20 16.59 -12.86
C LEU A 152 -6.16 15.87 -11.52
N GLN A 153 -6.67 16.48 -10.46
CA GLN A 153 -6.76 15.88 -9.12
C GLN A 153 -7.73 14.70 -9.06
N ASP A 154 -8.70 14.65 -9.98
CA ASP A 154 -9.77 13.67 -10.01
C ASP A 154 -9.44 12.44 -10.87
N ILE A 155 -8.44 12.50 -11.75
CA ILE A 155 -8.02 11.36 -12.58
C ILE A 155 -7.37 10.27 -11.70
N GLN A 156 -7.74 9.02 -11.91
CA GLN A 156 -7.08 7.85 -11.34
C GLN A 156 -7.10 6.65 -12.30
N LEU A 157 -6.35 5.60 -11.98
CA LEU A 157 -6.48 4.32 -12.67
C LEU A 157 -7.72 3.56 -12.17
N ASN A 158 -8.27 2.72 -13.04
CA ASN A 158 -9.26 1.73 -12.65
C ASN A 158 -8.68 0.79 -11.58
N ASN A 159 -9.52 0.41 -10.60
CA ASN A 159 -9.08 -0.50 -9.55
C ASN A 159 -8.82 -1.89 -10.15
N SER A 160 -7.59 -2.40 -9.99
CA SER A 160 -7.25 -3.78 -10.35
C SER A 160 -7.34 -4.66 -9.11
N ALA A 161 -8.32 -5.56 -9.09
CA ALA A 161 -8.59 -6.45 -7.96
C ALA A 161 -7.61 -7.63 -7.88
N ASP A 162 -7.03 -8.03 -9.01
CA ASP A 162 -6.16 -9.20 -9.13
C ASP A 162 -4.98 -8.97 -10.09
N LEU A 163 -4.05 -9.95 -10.07
CA LEU A 163 -2.85 -9.95 -10.89
C LEU A 163 -3.14 -9.88 -12.39
N SER A 164 -4.16 -10.60 -12.89
CA SER A 164 -4.47 -10.66 -14.32
C SER A 164 -5.02 -9.33 -14.83
N GLN A 165 -5.87 -8.67 -14.06
CA GLN A 165 -6.33 -7.31 -14.35
C GLN A 165 -5.18 -6.32 -14.35
N ARG A 166 -4.24 -6.43 -13.40
CA ARG A 166 -3.07 -5.54 -13.33
C ARG A 166 -2.10 -5.74 -14.49
N ILE A 167 -1.85 -6.99 -14.90
CA ILE A 167 -1.06 -7.32 -16.10
C ILE A 167 -1.70 -6.66 -17.32
N ASN A 168 -3.03 -6.76 -17.48
CA ASN A 168 -3.74 -6.14 -18.59
C ASN A 168 -3.67 -4.60 -18.56
N ALA A 169 -3.83 -3.99 -17.39
CA ALA A 169 -3.72 -2.54 -17.23
C ALA A 169 -2.29 -2.06 -17.59
N ALA A 170 -1.25 -2.72 -17.07
CA ALA A 170 0.14 -2.40 -17.39
C ALA A 170 0.40 -2.52 -18.90
N ARG A 171 -0.05 -3.61 -19.54
CA ARG A 171 0.06 -3.82 -21.01
C ARG A 171 -0.60 -2.71 -21.82
N LEU A 172 -1.80 -2.26 -21.43
CA LEU A 172 -2.52 -1.20 -22.14
C LEU A 172 -1.83 0.17 -21.95
N LEU A 173 -1.31 0.43 -20.76
CA LEU A 173 -0.63 1.67 -20.42
C LEU A 173 0.77 1.78 -21.02
N SER A 174 1.51 0.68 -21.19
CA SER A 174 2.84 0.67 -21.80
C SER A 174 2.85 0.48 -23.32
N GLY A 175 1.72 0.08 -23.92
CA GLY A 175 1.66 -0.21 -25.35
C GLY A 175 1.85 1.01 -26.26
N ASN A 176 2.12 0.77 -27.55
CA ASN A 176 2.36 1.84 -28.55
C ASN A 176 1.23 2.88 -28.64
N ASN A 177 -0.02 2.48 -28.37
CA ASN A 177 -1.19 3.35 -28.34
C ASN A 177 -1.61 3.75 -26.90
N SER A 178 -0.62 3.92 -26.02
CA SER A 178 -0.81 4.22 -24.59
C SER A 178 -1.79 5.38 -24.34
N PRO A 179 -2.88 5.13 -23.58
CA PRO A 179 -3.79 6.19 -23.14
C PRO A 179 -3.10 7.22 -22.25
N LEU A 180 -2.09 6.79 -21.49
CA LEU A 180 -1.35 7.67 -20.57
C LEU A 180 -0.42 8.60 -21.32
N ARG A 181 0.25 8.11 -22.37
CA ARG A 181 1.03 8.94 -23.29
C ARG A 181 0.15 9.99 -23.96
N LYS A 182 -1.01 9.57 -24.49
CA LYS A 182 -1.99 10.47 -25.13
C LYS A 182 -2.51 11.52 -24.15
N LEU A 183 -2.82 11.12 -22.93
CA LEU A 183 -3.26 12.02 -21.87
C LEU A 183 -2.24 13.11 -21.62
N VAL A 184 -0.96 12.77 -21.41
CA VAL A 184 0.12 13.76 -21.15
C VAL A 184 0.31 14.71 -22.32
N ILE A 185 0.38 14.19 -23.56
CA ILE A 185 0.53 15.01 -24.76
C ILE A 185 -0.66 15.95 -24.94
N ASN A 186 -1.89 15.43 -24.84
CA ASN A 186 -3.08 16.22 -25.07
C ASN A 186 -3.27 17.26 -23.96
N LEU A 187 -3.00 16.91 -22.70
CA LEU A 187 -2.98 17.89 -21.61
C LEU A 187 -2.03 19.05 -21.89
N SER A 188 -0.82 18.79 -22.42
CA SER A 188 0.11 19.89 -22.70
C SER A 188 -0.42 20.94 -23.69
N HIS A 189 -1.30 20.55 -24.61
CA HIS A 189 -1.92 21.49 -25.54
C HIS A 189 -2.95 22.39 -24.85
N TYR A 190 -3.65 21.88 -23.83
CA TYR A 190 -4.66 22.65 -23.10
C TYR A 190 -4.07 23.43 -21.92
N LEU A 191 -2.93 23.03 -21.37
CA LEU A 191 -2.35 23.66 -20.18
C LEU A 191 -1.37 24.81 -20.49
N VAL A 192 -1.20 25.14 -21.78
CA VAL A 192 -0.39 26.27 -22.24
C VAL A 192 -1.30 27.22 -23.03
N LEU A 193 -1.36 28.49 -22.59
CA LEU A 193 -2.15 29.52 -23.26
C LEU A 193 -1.30 30.53 -24.02
N ASP A 194 0.03 30.47 -23.91
CA ASP A 194 0.92 31.38 -24.61
C ASP A 194 0.77 31.20 -26.13
N LYS A 195 0.64 32.31 -26.86
CA LYS A 195 0.76 32.28 -28.33
C LYS A 195 2.20 31.88 -28.63
N ALA A 196 2.39 30.71 -29.24
CA ALA A 196 3.68 30.33 -29.78
C ALA A 196 4.22 31.51 -30.60
N ALA A 197 5.40 32.02 -30.23
CA ALA A 197 6.06 33.05 -31.02
C ALA A 197 6.15 32.51 -32.46
N PRO A 198 5.78 33.29 -33.48
CA PRO A 198 5.99 32.87 -34.86
C PRO A 198 7.46 32.48 -34.99
N GLU A 199 7.73 31.27 -35.51
CA GLU A 199 9.09 30.81 -35.77
C GLU A 199 9.80 31.92 -36.56
N ALA A 200 10.72 32.62 -35.89
CA ALA A 200 11.57 33.59 -36.54
C ALA A 200 12.25 32.86 -37.68
N GLY A 201 12.09 33.40 -38.89
CA GLY A 201 12.47 32.76 -40.12
C GLY A 201 13.88 32.18 -40.07
N LYS A 202 14.03 31.05 -40.76
CA LYS A 202 15.31 30.46 -41.13
C LYS A 202 16.26 31.55 -41.62
N GLU A 203 17.22 31.96 -40.78
CA GLU A 203 18.43 32.63 -41.25
C GLU A 203 19.58 31.62 -41.20
N GLU A 204 20.06 31.30 -42.40
CA GLU A 204 21.29 30.54 -42.62
C GLU A 204 22.51 31.32 -42.14
N GLY A 205 23.34 30.65 -41.34
CA GLY A 205 24.80 30.78 -41.38
C GLY A 205 25.44 31.83 -40.48
N ASN A 206 26.13 31.39 -39.42
CA ASN A 206 27.61 31.33 -39.45
C ASN A 206 28.22 30.58 -38.27
N LYS A 207 29.30 29.84 -38.56
CA LYS A 207 30.17 29.17 -37.59
C LYS A 207 31.07 30.21 -36.88
N ALA A 208 31.05 30.26 -35.54
CA ALA A 208 32.20 30.74 -34.76
C ALA A 208 32.16 30.30 -33.27
N GLN A 209 33.11 29.43 -32.92
CA GLN A 209 33.95 29.39 -31.71
C GLN A 209 33.33 29.33 -30.28
N ALA A 210 33.75 28.29 -29.56
CA ALA A 210 33.29 27.82 -28.25
C ALA A 210 33.92 28.54 -27.04
N SER A 211 34.04 29.86 -27.08
CA SER A 211 34.52 30.63 -25.90
C SER A 211 33.63 31.82 -25.51
N SER A 212 32.46 32.00 -26.12
CA SER A 212 31.49 33.05 -25.79
C SER A 212 30.35 32.59 -24.86
N THR A 213 30.37 31.33 -24.43
CA THR A 213 29.25 30.71 -23.71
C THR A 213 29.11 31.23 -22.28
N LEU A 214 30.18 31.72 -21.66
CA LEU A 214 30.14 32.23 -20.28
C LEU A 214 29.73 33.70 -20.21
N GLU A 215 30.20 34.58 -21.09
CA GLU A 215 29.67 35.94 -21.23
C GLU A 215 28.21 35.94 -21.72
N ALA A 216 27.81 35.03 -22.61
CA ALA A 216 26.42 34.88 -23.02
C ALA A 216 25.50 34.44 -21.86
N LEU A 217 25.99 33.62 -20.93
CA LEU A 217 25.24 33.22 -19.72
C LEU A 217 25.16 34.36 -18.70
N PHE A 218 26.20 35.21 -18.58
CA PHE A 218 26.17 36.40 -17.72
C PHE A 218 25.28 37.51 -18.28
N HIS A 219 25.29 37.73 -19.59
CA HIS A 219 24.36 38.64 -20.25
C HIS A 219 22.93 38.09 -20.29
N ALA A 220 22.73 36.78 -20.39
CA ALA A 220 21.41 36.15 -20.24
C ALA A 220 20.85 36.29 -18.81
N ARG A 221 21.71 36.33 -17.78
CA ARG A 221 21.30 36.61 -16.39
C ARG A 221 21.01 38.10 -16.14
N GLN A 222 21.75 39.00 -16.81
CA GLN A 222 21.48 40.44 -16.77
C GLN A 222 20.24 40.83 -17.59
N THR A 223 19.97 40.16 -18.71
CA THR A 223 18.69 40.33 -19.43
C THR A 223 17.54 39.63 -18.70
N ALA A 224 17.76 38.53 -17.98
CA ALA A 224 16.74 37.93 -17.11
C ALA A 224 16.39 38.79 -15.88
N THR A 225 17.33 39.62 -15.40
CA THR A 225 17.07 40.59 -14.32
C THR A 225 16.58 41.96 -14.83
N ALA A 226 16.76 42.26 -16.11
CA ALA A 226 16.12 43.41 -16.78
C ALA A 226 14.71 43.08 -17.34
N ALA A 227 14.44 41.82 -17.68
CA ALA A 227 13.12 41.32 -18.13
C ALA A 227 12.12 41.13 -16.98
N SER A 228 12.57 41.12 -15.73
CA SER A 228 11.70 41.11 -14.54
C SER A 228 10.88 42.39 -14.31
N GLN A 229 10.94 43.37 -15.23
CA GLN A 229 10.05 44.54 -15.26
C GLN A 229 9.06 44.57 -16.43
N GLN A 230 9.05 43.55 -17.31
CA GLN A 230 7.93 43.37 -18.24
C GLN A 230 6.84 42.60 -17.51
N GLN A 231 5.72 43.27 -17.20
CA GLN A 231 4.54 42.67 -16.57
C GLN A 231 4.23 41.31 -17.22
N GLN A 232 4.42 40.24 -16.44
CA GLN A 232 4.00 38.90 -16.84
C GLN A 232 2.53 38.97 -17.26
N THR A 233 2.23 38.45 -18.45
CA THR A 233 0.85 38.43 -18.92
C THR A 233 0.05 37.43 -18.07
N PRO A 234 -1.26 37.63 -17.86
CA PRO A 234 -2.06 36.70 -17.07
C PRO A 234 -1.97 35.26 -17.60
N GLU A 235 -1.83 35.06 -18.91
CA GLU A 235 -1.70 33.75 -19.56
C GLU A 235 -0.45 32.98 -19.10
N GLN A 236 0.67 33.67 -18.88
CA GLN A 236 1.92 33.05 -18.42
C GLN A 236 1.77 32.40 -17.03
N SER A 237 0.82 32.89 -16.21
CA SER A 237 0.52 32.27 -14.92
C SER A 237 -0.01 30.84 -15.07
N VAL A 238 -0.77 30.54 -16.13
CA VAL A 238 -1.28 29.20 -16.43
C VAL A 238 -0.14 28.28 -16.84
N THR A 239 0.72 28.74 -17.75
CA THR A 239 1.91 27.98 -18.18
C THR A 239 2.83 27.67 -17.01
N ALA A 240 3.08 28.64 -16.12
CA ALA A 240 3.91 28.46 -14.94
C ALA A 240 3.29 27.48 -13.93
N HIS A 241 1.97 27.55 -13.71
CA HIS A 241 1.26 26.66 -12.79
C HIS A 241 1.29 25.20 -13.25
N PHE A 242 1.17 24.94 -14.55
CA PHE A 242 1.16 23.60 -15.12
C PHE A 242 2.50 23.11 -15.67
N ALA A 243 3.59 23.86 -15.52
CA ALA A 243 4.93 23.50 -15.97
C ALA A 243 5.33 22.05 -15.61
N PRO A 244 5.10 21.54 -14.38
CA PRO A 244 5.47 20.16 -14.03
C PRO A 244 4.79 19.08 -14.88
N ILE A 245 3.61 19.35 -15.45
CA ILE A 245 2.89 18.40 -16.31
C ILE A 245 3.29 18.60 -17.77
N THR A 246 3.42 19.85 -18.22
CA THR A 246 3.74 20.15 -19.61
C THR A 246 5.18 19.77 -19.96
N GLU A 247 6.12 19.84 -19.02
CA GLU A 247 7.49 19.35 -19.17
C GLU A 247 7.57 17.85 -19.49
N LEU A 248 6.63 17.03 -18.99
CA LEU A 248 6.58 15.60 -19.29
C LEU A 248 6.27 15.32 -20.77
N ALA A 249 5.54 16.24 -21.42
CA ALA A 249 5.19 16.14 -22.84
C ALA A 249 6.27 16.70 -23.77
N GLN A 250 7.32 17.33 -23.24
CA GLN A 250 8.35 17.94 -24.05
C GLN A 250 9.22 16.87 -24.75
N PRO A 251 9.54 17.06 -26.04
CA PRO A 251 10.51 16.23 -26.74
C PRO A 251 11.90 16.32 -26.10
N LEU A 252 12.58 15.17 -25.97
CA LEU A 252 13.96 15.13 -25.45
C LEU A 252 14.98 15.74 -26.42
N GLU A 253 14.68 15.68 -27.72
CA GLU A 253 15.48 16.26 -28.80
C GLU A 253 14.61 17.19 -29.63
N LYS A 254 15.19 18.29 -30.16
CA LYS A 254 14.47 19.21 -31.04
C LYS A 254 13.95 18.46 -32.28
N GLY A 255 12.62 18.38 -32.41
CA GLY A 255 11.95 17.66 -33.50
C GLY A 255 11.85 16.14 -33.30
N GLY A 256 12.26 15.60 -32.15
CA GLY A 256 12.15 14.19 -31.81
C GLY A 256 10.71 13.76 -31.49
N LYS A 257 10.42 12.46 -31.66
CA LYS A 257 9.11 11.86 -31.30
C LYS A 257 9.05 11.37 -29.85
N THR A 258 10.21 11.17 -29.23
CA THR A 258 10.35 10.69 -27.85
C THR A 258 10.20 11.86 -26.89
N ILE A 259 9.31 11.70 -25.90
CA ILE A 259 9.05 12.70 -24.87
C ILE A 259 9.62 12.25 -23.53
N ALA A 260 9.82 13.19 -22.60
CA ALA A 260 10.32 12.88 -21.26
C ALA A 260 9.47 11.82 -20.52
N PHE A 261 8.16 11.77 -20.81
CA PHE A 261 7.26 10.78 -20.23
C PHE A 261 7.48 9.33 -20.72
N ASP A 262 8.16 9.11 -21.85
CA ASP A 262 8.30 7.77 -22.45
C ASP A 262 9.15 6.83 -21.57
N ASP A 263 10.11 7.35 -20.80
CA ASP A 263 10.88 6.57 -19.82
C ASP A 263 9.99 5.95 -18.74
N PHE A 264 8.95 6.65 -18.30
CA PHE A 264 7.99 6.12 -17.32
C PHE A 264 7.12 5.01 -17.92
N LEU A 265 6.79 5.10 -19.21
CA LEU A 265 6.05 4.06 -19.93
C LEU A 265 6.89 2.80 -20.08
N HIS A 266 8.20 2.92 -20.32
CA HIS A 266 9.12 1.79 -20.33
C HIS A 266 9.16 1.05 -18.98
N GLN A 267 9.09 1.78 -17.87
CA GLN A 267 9.03 1.15 -16.54
C GLN A 267 7.70 0.42 -16.29
N ILE A 268 6.58 0.90 -16.85
CA ILE A 268 5.32 0.15 -16.84
C ILE A 268 5.44 -1.11 -17.70
N ASP A 269 6.16 -1.07 -18.82
CA ASP A 269 6.42 -2.26 -19.66
C ASP A 269 7.26 -3.30 -18.92
N ASP A 270 8.32 -2.87 -18.23
CA ASP A 270 9.14 -3.74 -17.39
C ASP A 270 8.30 -4.39 -16.28
N LEU A 271 7.39 -3.62 -15.66
CA LEU A 271 6.44 -4.17 -14.70
C LEU A 271 5.52 -5.21 -15.34
N TYR A 272 4.96 -4.94 -16.53
CA TYR A 272 4.11 -5.88 -17.25
C TYR A 272 4.83 -7.21 -17.52
N ARG A 273 6.07 -7.16 -18.01
CA ARG A 273 6.90 -8.35 -18.25
C ARG A 273 7.17 -9.11 -16.96
N TYR A 274 7.49 -8.39 -15.89
CA TYR A 274 7.72 -8.99 -14.58
C TYR A 274 6.47 -9.70 -14.04
N LEU A 275 5.31 -9.05 -14.05
CA LEU A 275 4.07 -9.63 -13.56
C LEU A 275 3.63 -10.85 -14.37
N THR A 276 3.91 -10.85 -15.68
CA THR A 276 3.69 -12.03 -16.53
C THR A 276 4.58 -13.20 -16.09
N ALA A 277 5.87 -12.95 -15.85
CA ALA A 277 6.78 -13.99 -15.34
C ALA A 277 6.38 -14.50 -13.95
N VAL A 278 5.85 -13.64 -13.07
CA VAL A 278 5.27 -14.04 -11.77
C VAL A 278 4.07 -14.97 -11.96
N GLN A 279 3.18 -14.65 -12.90
CA GLN A 279 2.02 -15.48 -13.22
C GLN A 279 2.43 -16.85 -13.79
N ASP A 280 3.44 -16.91 -14.65
CA ASP A 280 3.96 -18.15 -15.22
C ASP A 280 4.64 -19.03 -14.17
N ALA A 281 5.44 -18.42 -13.28
CA ALA A 281 6.05 -19.10 -12.14
C ALA A 281 4.97 -19.68 -11.20
N ALA A 282 3.92 -18.91 -10.91
CA ALA A 282 2.78 -19.37 -10.10
C ALA A 282 2.02 -20.55 -10.74
N ASN A 283 1.84 -20.53 -12.05
CA ASN A 283 1.21 -21.64 -12.78
C ASN A 283 2.08 -22.90 -12.76
N SER A 284 3.41 -22.73 -12.77
CA SER A 284 4.38 -23.83 -12.77
C SER A 284 4.79 -24.30 -11.37
N GLY A 285 4.29 -23.66 -10.30
CA GLY A 285 4.69 -23.94 -8.92
C GLY A 285 6.13 -23.53 -8.58
N MET A 286 6.77 -22.73 -9.44
CA MET A 286 8.13 -22.22 -9.25
C MET A 286 8.10 -20.91 -8.45
N PRO A 287 9.19 -20.58 -7.74
CA PRO A 287 9.32 -19.27 -7.09
C PRO A 287 9.31 -18.15 -8.15
N PRO A 288 8.74 -16.98 -7.84
CA PRO A 288 8.79 -15.84 -8.76
C PRO A 288 10.24 -15.40 -8.99
N PRO A 289 10.59 -14.90 -10.20
CA PRO A 289 11.92 -14.38 -10.46
C PRO A 289 12.21 -13.14 -9.62
N THR A 290 13.49 -12.88 -9.36
CA THR A 290 13.93 -11.61 -8.75
C THR A 290 13.83 -10.48 -9.76
N SER A 291 13.26 -9.34 -9.37
CA SER A 291 13.19 -8.15 -10.20
C SER A 291 13.13 -6.90 -9.32
N ASP A 292 13.68 -5.79 -9.81
CA ASP A 292 13.54 -4.47 -9.22
C ASP A 292 12.52 -3.59 -9.98
N ALA A 293 11.73 -4.16 -10.90
CA ALA A 293 10.72 -3.42 -11.66
C ALA A 293 9.72 -2.67 -10.74
N ILE A 294 9.28 -3.32 -9.65
CA ILE A 294 8.36 -2.72 -8.67
C ILE A 294 9.02 -1.54 -7.93
N SER A 295 10.23 -1.74 -7.41
CA SER A 295 10.92 -0.70 -6.61
C SER A 295 11.37 0.47 -7.49
N ARG A 296 11.80 0.20 -8.74
CA ARG A 296 12.08 1.25 -9.73
C ARG A 296 10.83 2.07 -10.06
N LEU A 297 9.70 1.42 -10.33
CA LEU A 297 8.45 2.13 -10.61
C LEU A 297 8.02 3.00 -9.43
N GLN A 298 8.16 2.50 -8.19
CA GLN A 298 7.88 3.26 -6.97
C GLN A 298 8.82 4.47 -6.82
N ALA A 299 10.12 4.30 -7.06
CA ALA A 299 11.09 5.38 -6.97
C ALA A 299 10.81 6.48 -8.02
N SER A 300 10.44 6.09 -9.23
CA SER A 300 10.07 7.03 -10.30
C SER A 300 8.74 7.73 -10.03
N ALA A 301 7.79 7.09 -9.35
CA ALA A 301 6.51 7.71 -9.00
C ALA A 301 6.70 9.05 -8.27
N GLY A 302 7.71 9.15 -7.39
CA GLY A 302 8.03 10.38 -6.66
C GLY A 302 8.50 11.57 -7.52
N ARG A 303 8.79 11.35 -8.81
CA ARG A 303 9.16 12.41 -9.76
C ARG A 303 7.97 12.93 -10.57
N LEU A 304 6.81 12.26 -10.48
CA LEU A 304 5.61 12.65 -11.20
C LEU A 304 4.77 13.63 -10.38
N PRO A 305 4.02 14.55 -11.01
CA PRO A 305 3.14 15.45 -10.30
C PRO A 305 1.77 14.83 -10.00
N GLY A 306 1.20 15.19 -8.85
CA GLY A 306 -0.23 15.03 -8.53
C GLY A 306 -0.79 13.61 -8.75
N SER A 307 -1.80 13.50 -9.62
CA SER A 307 -2.46 12.21 -9.85
C SER A 307 -1.59 11.20 -10.59
N LEU A 308 -0.63 11.63 -11.43
CA LEU A 308 0.27 10.69 -12.11
C LEU A 308 1.14 9.94 -11.10
N GLN A 309 1.66 10.64 -10.08
CA GLN A 309 2.34 10.00 -8.96
C GLN A 309 1.46 8.94 -8.30
N ASN A 310 0.23 9.29 -7.94
CA ASN A 310 -0.71 8.37 -7.29
C ASN A 310 -1.00 7.13 -8.16
N MET A 311 -1.15 7.29 -9.48
CA MET A 311 -1.35 6.18 -10.40
C MET A 311 -0.16 5.21 -10.37
N PHE A 312 1.07 5.72 -10.49
CA PHE A 312 2.28 4.91 -10.46
C PHE A 312 2.49 4.23 -9.11
N THR A 313 2.30 4.96 -8.00
CA THR A 313 2.38 4.40 -6.65
C THR A 313 1.34 3.30 -6.46
N SER A 314 0.09 3.51 -6.86
CA SER A 314 -0.97 2.49 -6.74
C SER A 314 -0.67 1.22 -7.55
N MET A 315 -0.06 1.39 -8.72
CA MET A 315 0.35 0.27 -9.57
C MET A 315 1.49 -0.52 -8.92
N ALA A 316 2.52 0.15 -8.41
CA ALA A 316 3.64 -0.48 -7.72
C ALA A 316 3.17 -1.22 -6.45
N VAL A 317 2.34 -0.58 -5.62
CA VAL A 317 1.82 -1.16 -4.38
C VAL A 317 0.96 -2.39 -4.68
N GLY A 318 0.05 -2.26 -5.65
CA GLY A 318 -0.79 -3.38 -6.06
C GLY A 318 0.02 -4.53 -6.66
N ALA A 319 1.04 -4.24 -7.47
CA ALA A 319 1.95 -5.26 -8.00
C ALA A 319 2.72 -5.99 -6.90
N SER A 320 3.22 -5.25 -5.89
CA SER A 320 3.88 -5.85 -4.72
C SER A 320 2.95 -6.80 -3.97
N SER A 321 1.72 -6.35 -3.68
CA SER A 321 0.70 -7.17 -3.03
C SER A 321 0.36 -8.42 -3.85
N ASP A 322 0.17 -8.30 -5.16
CA ASP A 322 -0.19 -9.43 -6.02
C ASP A 322 0.93 -10.46 -6.11
N THR A 323 2.19 -10.03 -6.27
CA THR A 323 3.36 -10.92 -6.26
C THR A 323 3.51 -11.64 -4.92
N GLN A 324 3.39 -10.93 -3.79
CA GLN A 324 3.49 -11.54 -2.47
C GLN A 324 2.36 -12.57 -2.24
N ARG A 325 1.12 -12.29 -2.68
CA ARG A 325 0.00 -13.25 -2.58
C ARG A 325 0.28 -14.52 -3.39
N ARG A 326 0.73 -14.39 -4.64
CA ARG A 326 1.07 -15.54 -5.48
C ARG A 326 2.20 -16.37 -4.89
N ASP A 327 3.23 -15.71 -4.37
CA ASP A 327 4.34 -16.38 -3.70
C ASP A 327 3.88 -17.15 -2.45
N LEU A 328 3.02 -16.56 -1.60
CA LEU A 328 2.43 -17.27 -0.47
C LEU A 328 1.59 -18.48 -0.89
N ASP A 329 0.79 -18.36 -1.95
CA ASP A 329 -0.01 -19.49 -2.44
C ASP A 329 0.87 -20.63 -2.94
N ASN A 330 1.98 -20.32 -3.62
CA ASN A 330 2.98 -21.31 -4.01
C ASN A 330 3.66 -21.95 -2.79
N ILE A 331 4.07 -21.15 -1.82
CA ILE A 331 4.66 -21.62 -0.57
C ILE A 331 3.70 -22.58 0.14
N ARG A 332 2.41 -22.24 0.27
CA ARG A 332 1.40 -23.12 0.88
C ARG A 332 1.29 -24.47 0.18
N LYS A 333 1.27 -24.47 -1.15
CA LYS A 333 1.25 -25.72 -1.95
C LYS A 333 2.49 -26.56 -1.67
N ARG A 334 3.68 -25.93 -1.67
CA ARG A 334 4.95 -26.62 -1.42
C ARG A 334 5.06 -27.16 -0.01
N ILE A 335 4.68 -26.39 1.00
CA ILE A 335 4.65 -26.86 2.40
C ILE A 335 3.81 -28.12 2.53
N ASN A 336 2.61 -28.13 1.94
CA ASN A 336 1.73 -29.29 2.03
C ASN A 336 2.34 -30.57 1.42
N VAL A 337 3.12 -30.43 0.34
CA VAL A 337 3.78 -31.55 -0.34
C VAL A 337 5.06 -31.98 0.38
N GLU A 338 5.97 -31.04 0.61
CA GLU A 338 7.33 -31.28 1.12
C GLU A 338 7.34 -31.63 2.62
N VAL A 339 6.38 -31.10 3.38
CA VAL A 339 6.36 -31.20 4.86
C VAL A 339 5.06 -31.83 5.35
N GLY A 340 3.91 -31.36 4.84
CA GLY A 340 2.58 -31.73 5.34
C GLY A 340 2.27 -33.23 5.22
N SER A 341 2.74 -33.88 4.17
CA SER A 341 2.56 -35.33 3.93
C SER A 341 3.16 -36.17 5.07
N PHE A 342 4.46 -35.99 5.33
CA PHE A 342 5.16 -36.67 6.42
C PHE A 342 4.59 -36.29 7.79
N CYS A 343 4.30 -35.00 8.00
CA CYS A 343 3.75 -34.51 9.25
C CYS A 343 2.44 -35.23 9.62
N ARG A 344 1.49 -35.34 8.69
CA ARG A 344 0.20 -36.01 8.96
C ARG A 344 0.36 -37.51 9.22
N GLN A 345 1.33 -38.16 8.60
CA GLN A 345 1.55 -39.61 8.73
C GLN A 345 2.26 -39.98 10.03
N ALA A 346 3.33 -39.24 10.37
CA ALA A 346 4.29 -39.60 11.41
C ALA A 346 4.18 -38.75 12.69
N ILE A 347 3.57 -37.56 12.63
CA ILE A 347 3.61 -36.56 13.71
C ILE A 347 2.22 -36.23 14.26
N ALA A 348 1.23 -36.01 13.38
CA ALA A 348 -0.10 -35.54 13.78
C ALA A 348 -0.80 -36.52 14.74
N GLY A 349 -1.38 -35.98 15.83
CA GLY A 349 -2.19 -36.74 16.78
C GLY A 349 -1.43 -37.80 17.58
N ARG A 350 -0.09 -37.67 17.69
CA ARG A 350 0.78 -38.63 18.37
C ARG A 350 1.47 -38.01 19.57
N TYR A 351 1.81 -38.86 20.52
CA TYR A 351 2.56 -38.52 21.72
C TYR A 351 4.05 -38.31 21.37
N PRO A 352 4.77 -37.32 21.93
CA PRO A 352 4.42 -36.46 23.07
C PRO A 352 3.74 -35.13 22.69
N LEU A 353 3.52 -34.86 21.39
CA LEU A 353 2.94 -33.59 20.95
C LEU A 353 1.45 -33.47 21.25
N THR A 354 0.77 -34.62 21.38
CA THR A 354 -0.60 -34.73 21.88
C THR A 354 -0.57 -35.59 23.14
N HIS A 355 -0.71 -34.97 24.32
CA HIS A 355 -0.62 -35.63 25.64
C HIS A 355 -1.47 -36.89 25.78
N SER A 356 -2.71 -36.87 25.29
CA SER A 356 -3.64 -38.00 25.43
C SER A 356 -3.47 -39.09 24.37
N ALA A 357 -2.51 -38.97 23.46
CA ALA A 357 -2.36 -39.91 22.35
C ALA A 357 -1.74 -41.25 22.79
N ARG A 358 -2.31 -42.34 22.29
CA ARG A 358 -1.79 -43.70 22.49
C ARG A 358 -0.62 -44.01 21.56
N ALA A 359 -0.73 -43.60 20.28
CA ALA A 359 0.34 -43.76 19.31
C ALA A 359 1.46 -42.75 19.59
N GLU A 360 2.70 -43.19 19.43
CA GLU A 360 3.89 -42.36 19.66
C GLU A 360 4.52 -41.93 18.33
N VAL A 361 5.16 -40.76 18.35
CA VAL A 361 6.15 -40.36 17.35
C VAL A 361 7.43 -41.14 17.66
N THR A 362 8.11 -41.71 16.68
CA THR A 362 9.43 -42.32 16.96
C THR A 362 10.47 -41.21 17.16
N PRO A 363 11.54 -41.41 17.96
CA PRO A 363 12.61 -40.42 18.06
C PRO A 363 13.21 -40.02 16.71
N ASP A 364 13.32 -40.98 15.77
CA ASP A 364 13.81 -40.74 14.42
C ASP A 364 12.84 -39.89 13.58
N ASP A 365 11.52 -40.13 13.68
CA ASP A 365 10.52 -39.30 13.01
C ASP A 365 10.49 -37.89 13.59
N LEU A 366 10.67 -37.76 14.91
CA LEU A 366 10.79 -36.45 15.56
C LEU A 366 12.04 -35.71 15.06
N ALA A 367 13.19 -36.40 14.95
CA ALA A 367 14.40 -35.85 14.37
C ALA A 367 14.18 -35.42 12.92
N ARG A 368 13.61 -36.29 12.08
CA ARG A 368 13.33 -35.99 10.68
C ARG A 368 12.44 -34.76 10.51
N MET A 369 11.50 -34.54 11.42
CA MET A 369 10.62 -33.39 11.36
C MET A 369 11.25 -32.10 11.90
N PHE A 370 11.87 -32.16 13.08
CA PHE A 370 12.18 -30.98 13.89
C PHE A 370 13.68 -30.74 14.15
N ALA A 371 14.58 -31.65 13.76
CA ALA A 371 16.00 -31.49 14.05
C ALA A 371 16.55 -30.17 13.46
N PRO A 372 17.43 -29.47 14.19
CA PRO A 372 18.08 -28.26 13.68
C PRO A 372 18.94 -28.58 12.46
N GLY A 373 18.90 -27.73 11.44
CA GLY A 373 19.71 -27.84 10.23
C GLY A 373 19.20 -28.84 9.19
N SER A 374 18.70 -30.00 9.63
CA SER A 374 18.32 -31.12 8.75
C SER A 374 16.83 -31.50 8.76
N GLY A 375 16.07 -31.10 9.78
CA GLY A 375 14.65 -31.41 9.89
C GLY A 375 13.82 -30.72 8.81
N LEU A 376 12.73 -31.36 8.37
CA LEU A 376 11.84 -30.86 7.31
C LEU A 376 11.31 -29.44 7.57
N MET A 377 10.95 -29.12 8.82
CA MET A 377 10.46 -27.78 9.17
C MET A 377 11.57 -26.73 9.08
N ASP A 378 12.76 -27.05 9.56
CA ASP A 378 13.90 -26.12 9.62
C ASP A 378 14.47 -25.86 8.22
N SER A 379 14.65 -26.93 7.43
CA SER A 379 15.12 -26.82 6.05
C SER A 379 14.15 -26.03 5.19
N PHE A 380 12.85 -26.36 5.25
CA PHE A 380 11.85 -25.62 4.49
C PHE A 380 11.81 -24.14 4.89
N PHE A 381 11.86 -23.83 6.19
CA PHE A 381 11.84 -22.45 6.66
C PHE A 381 13.07 -21.68 6.18
N ARG A 382 14.27 -22.25 6.35
CA ARG A 382 15.53 -21.61 5.93
C ARG A 382 15.55 -21.35 4.43
N ASP A 383 15.12 -22.33 3.63
CA ASP A 383 15.27 -22.28 2.18
C ASP A 383 14.19 -21.41 1.51
N ASN A 384 13.02 -21.23 2.15
CA ASN A 384 11.87 -20.57 1.52
C ASN A 384 11.32 -19.34 2.27
N LEU A 385 11.56 -19.23 3.58
CA LEU A 385 10.90 -18.24 4.45
C LEU A 385 11.87 -17.33 5.21
N ALA A 386 13.11 -17.74 5.49
CA ALA A 386 14.02 -16.99 6.37
C ALA A 386 14.27 -15.55 5.91
N ASN A 387 14.39 -15.31 4.61
CA ASN A 387 14.60 -13.97 4.05
C ASN A 387 13.32 -13.15 3.88
N LYS A 388 12.17 -13.70 4.27
CA LYS A 388 10.83 -13.11 4.06
C LYS A 388 10.08 -12.88 5.37
N VAL A 389 10.61 -13.36 6.49
CA VAL A 389 9.93 -13.38 7.79
C VAL A 389 10.77 -12.66 8.84
N ASP A 390 10.13 -11.76 9.58
CA ASP A 390 10.67 -11.16 10.78
C ASP A 390 10.41 -12.10 11.97
N THR A 391 11.49 -12.70 12.48
CA THR A 391 11.50 -13.62 13.63
C THR A 391 12.01 -12.95 14.91
N THR A 392 12.26 -11.63 14.89
CA THR A 392 12.81 -10.90 16.04
C THR A 392 11.84 -10.78 17.20
N GLN A 393 10.54 -10.92 16.92
CA GLN A 393 9.46 -10.83 17.89
C GLN A 393 8.86 -12.20 18.19
N ALA A 394 8.19 -12.31 19.35
CA ALA A 394 7.47 -13.51 19.75
C ALA A 394 6.30 -13.87 18.82
N SER A 395 5.80 -12.94 18.00
CA SER A 395 4.84 -13.24 16.94
C SER A 395 5.52 -13.04 15.59
N TRP A 396 5.69 -14.13 14.85
CA TRP A 396 6.33 -14.10 13.55
C TRP A 396 5.41 -13.46 12.51
N ARG A 397 5.99 -12.61 11.66
CA ARG A 397 5.27 -11.91 10.60
C ARG A 397 6.10 -11.87 9.34
N PHE A 398 5.43 -11.88 8.19
CA PHE A 398 6.13 -11.59 6.93
C PHE A 398 6.64 -10.15 6.95
N MET A 399 7.80 -9.93 6.34
CA MET A 399 8.32 -8.59 6.11
C MET A 399 7.29 -7.77 5.31
N PRO A 400 7.10 -6.49 5.65
CA PRO A 400 6.10 -5.66 4.98
C PRO A 400 6.43 -5.47 3.50
N GLY A 401 5.39 -5.25 2.70
CA GLY A 401 5.53 -4.81 1.31
C GLY A 401 6.06 -3.38 1.21
N ILE A 402 6.11 -2.88 -0.02
CA ILE A 402 6.64 -1.53 -0.30
C ILE A 402 5.81 -0.40 0.31
N ASP A 403 4.58 -0.68 0.75
CA ASP A 403 3.66 0.23 1.42
C ASP A 403 3.74 0.14 2.96
N GLY A 404 4.67 -0.64 3.49
CA GLY A 404 4.84 -0.86 4.93
C GLY A 404 3.78 -1.78 5.55
N LYS A 405 2.87 -2.35 4.77
CA LYS A 405 1.82 -3.25 5.26
C LYS A 405 2.25 -4.70 5.16
N THR A 406 1.84 -5.50 6.14
CA THR A 406 2.03 -6.94 6.12
C THR A 406 0.94 -7.61 5.28
N LEU A 407 1.27 -8.75 4.70
CA LEU A 407 0.33 -9.49 3.87
C LEU A 407 -0.73 -10.18 4.76
N PRO A 408 -2.05 -9.92 4.54
CA PRO A 408 -3.10 -10.55 5.33
C PRO A 408 -3.09 -12.09 5.19
N GLY A 409 -3.27 -12.79 6.30
CA GLY A 409 -3.33 -14.26 6.32
C GLY A 409 -1.97 -14.97 6.19
N GLY A 410 -0.86 -14.23 6.25
CA GLY A 410 0.47 -14.82 6.32
C GLY A 410 0.76 -15.52 7.65
N GLU A 411 0.22 -15.02 8.76
CA GLU A 411 0.48 -15.55 10.11
C GLU A 411 0.10 -17.03 10.28
N SER A 412 -0.96 -17.48 9.61
CA SER A 412 -1.38 -18.89 9.68
C SER A 412 -0.37 -19.83 9.05
N VAL A 413 0.40 -19.37 8.06
CA VAL A 413 1.48 -20.13 7.42
C VAL A 413 2.70 -20.24 8.34
N LEU A 414 2.93 -19.23 9.18
CA LEU A 414 4.11 -19.15 10.05
C LEU A 414 3.94 -19.90 11.38
N ARG A 415 2.70 -20.01 11.88
CA ARG A 415 2.41 -20.63 13.19
C ARG A 415 2.99 -22.05 13.35
N PRO A 416 2.86 -22.98 12.38
CA PRO A 416 3.47 -24.32 12.50
C PRO A 416 5.00 -24.27 12.64
N PHE A 417 5.68 -23.35 11.95
CA PHE A 417 7.14 -23.20 12.05
C PHE A 417 7.58 -22.64 13.39
N GLN A 418 6.81 -21.70 13.95
CA GLN A 418 7.06 -21.19 15.29
C GLN A 418 6.87 -22.28 16.37
N GLN A 419 5.83 -23.10 16.23
CA GLN A 419 5.60 -24.25 17.12
C GLN A 419 6.73 -25.30 16.96
N ALA A 420 7.16 -25.56 15.73
CA ALA A 420 8.28 -26.44 15.42
C ALA A 420 9.58 -25.97 16.06
N GLN A 421 9.86 -24.66 16.05
CA GLN A 421 11.02 -24.09 16.75
C GLN A 421 10.95 -24.39 18.26
N SER A 422 9.78 -24.24 18.87
CA SER A 422 9.62 -24.50 20.31
C SER A 422 9.85 -25.97 20.67
N ILE A 423 9.38 -26.89 19.82
CA ILE A 423 9.64 -28.33 19.95
C ILE A 423 11.13 -28.62 19.76
N ARG A 424 11.74 -28.03 18.73
CA ARG A 424 13.17 -28.16 18.44
C ARG A 424 14.00 -27.73 19.64
N ASP A 425 13.73 -26.55 20.20
CA ASP A 425 14.48 -26.01 21.32
C ASP A 425 14.28 -26.83 22.63
N ALA A 426 13.20 -27.62 22.73
CA ALA A 426 12.93 -28.49 23.88
C ALA A 426 13.63 -29.87 23.79
N PHE A 427 13.80 -30.41 22.59
CA PHE A 427 14.35 -31.75 22.37
C PHE A 427 15.73 -31.78 21.73
N PHE A 428 16.24 -30.68 21.17
CA PHE A 428 17.50 -30.67 20.41
C PHE A 428 18.45 -29.62 20.98
N ALA A 429 18.90 -29.85 22.21
CA ALA A 429 19.84 -28.95 22.87
C ALA A 429 21.18 -28.86 22.13
N ASN A 430 21.79 -27.68 22.13
CA ASN A 430 23.13 -27.42 21.58
C ASN A 430 23.32 -27.83 20.10
N GLY A 431 22.26 -27.79 19.29
CA GLY A 431 22.34 -28.14 17.86
C GLY A 431 22.45 -29.64 17.60
N ALA A 432 22.13 -30.48 18.59
CA ALA A 432 22.05 -31.93 18.40
C ALA A 432 21.04 -32.27 17.30
N THR A 433 21.31 -33.32 16.52
CA THR A 433 20.41 -33.82 15.48
C THR A 433 19.54 -34.98 15.97
N THR A 434 19.85 -35.53 17.15
CA THR A 434 19.05 -36.55 17.83
C THR A 434 18.32 -35.94 19.02
N PRO A 435 17.04 -36.31 19.25
CA PRO A 435 16.26 -35.72 20.32
C PRO A 435 16.79 -36.25 21.66
N SER A 436 17.10 -35.32 22.57
CA SER A 436 17.51 -35.61 23.93
C SER A 436 17.18 -34.45 24.87
N TYR A 437 16.95 -34.77 26.14
CA TYR A 437 16.82 -33.75 27.18
C TYR A 437 17.36 -34.25 28.52
N ARG A 438 17.59 -33.33 29.44
CA ARG A 438 18.00 -33.63 30.82
C ARG A 438 17.04 -33.03 31.81
N VAL A 439 16.71 -33.79 32.85
CA VAL A 439 15.84 -33.35 33.94
C VAL A 439 16.45 -33.73 35.27
N THR A 440 16.48 -32.78 36.19
CA THR A 440 16.84 -33.07 37.58
C THR A 440 15.59 -33.52 38.31
N VAL A 441 15.64 -34.70 38.93
CA VAL A 441 14.56 -35.23 39.75
C VAL A 441 14.98 -35.18 41.21
N ARG A 442 14.16 -34.56 42.04
CA ARG A 442 14.35 -34.45 43.48
C ARG A 442 13.19 -35.10 44.22
N THR A 443 13.48 -35.82 45.29
CA THR A 443 12.43 -36.38 46.14
C THR A 443 11.77 -35.30 46.99
N GLY A 444 10.44 -35.26 46.97
CA GLY A 444 9.61 -34.40 47.80
C GLY A 444 9.06 -35.18 48.98
N GLN A 445 7.73 -35.17 49.11
CA GLN A 445 6.99 -35.86 50.16
C GLN A 445 6.65 -37.30 49.77
N MET A 446 6.47 -38.16 50.75
CA MET A 446 6.11 -39.57 50.57
C MET A 446 5.29 -40.00 51.79
N ASP A 447 4.24 -40.81 51.59
CA ASP A 447 3.45 -41.32 52.70
C ASP A 447 4.30 -42.15 53.69
N ASN A 448 3.94 -42.10 54.97
CA ASN A 448 4.72 -42.69 56.06
C ASN A 448 4.76 -44.23 56.03
N ASP A 449 3.82 -44.87 55.34
CA ASP A 449 3.74 -46.33 55.19
C ASP A 449 4.64 -46.86 54.05
N ILE A 450 5.24 -45.97 53.26
CA ILE A 450 6.27 -46.30 52.29
C ILE A 450 7.64 -46.26 52.98
N LEU A 451 8.36 -47.38 52.97
CA LEU A 451 9.72 -47.50 53.51
C LEU A 451 10.79 -47.09 52.50
N THR A 452 10.60 -47.48 51.24
CA THR A 452 11.54 -47.19 50.15
C THR A 452 10.79 -46.78 48.89
N MET A 453 11.33 -45.80 48.17
CA MET A 453 10.96 -45.48 46.80
C MET A 453 12.18 -45.68 45.92
N THR A 454 12.01 -46.43 44.83
CA THR A 454 13.00 -46.58 43.77
C THR A 454 12.37 -46.15 42.46
N LEU A 455 12.92 -45.12 41.83
CA LEU A 455 12.56 -44.68 40.49
C LEU A 455 13.71 -45.06 39.55
N ASP A 456 13.45 -45.98 38.63
CA ASP A 456 14.35 -46.35 37.54
C ASP A 456 13.86 -45.67 36.25
N VAL A 457 14.67 -44.77 35.71
CA VAL A 457 14.45 -44.11 34.42
C VAL A 457 15.49 -44.64 33.44
N ASP A 458 15.09 -45.64 32.67
CA ASP A 458 15.90 -46.22 31.60
C ASP A 458 17.35 -46.58 32.03
N GLY A 459 17.48 -47.22 33.20
CA GLY A 459 18.75 -47.63 33.80
C GLY A 459 19.35 -46.60 34.77
N GLN A 460 18.70 -45.45 34.99
CA GLN A 460 19.13 -44.42 35.95
C GLN A 460 18.26 -44.48 37.21
N MET A 461 18.83 -44.89 38.34
CA MET A 461 18.09 -45.14 39.58
C MET A 461 18.19 -44.00 40.59
N LEU A 462 17.05 -43.50 41.05
CA LEU A 462 16.87 -42.61 42.20
C LEU A 462 16.22 -43.41 43.33
N GLN A 463 16.92 -43.58 44.44
CA GLN A 463 16.42 -44.31 45.61
C GLN A 463 16.26 -43.38 46.81
N TYR A 464 15.18 -43.57 47.57
CA TYR A 464 14.87 -42.78 48.77
C TYR A 464 14.22 -43.62 49.86
N SER A 465 14.58 -43.35 51.12
CA SER A 465 14.10 -44.08 52.29
C SER A 465 14.06 -43.17 53.54
N HIS A 466 13.28 -42.08 53.46
CA HIS A 466 13.10 -41.08 54.55
C HIS A 466 14.39 -40.41 55.06
N GLY A 467 15.43 -40.38 54.23
CA GLY A 467 16.69 -39.67 54.51
C GLY A 467 16.69 -38.22 54.04
N PRO A 468 17.88 -37.58 53.91
CA PRO A 468 18.04 -36.33 53.18
C PRO A 468 17.46 -36.45 51.77
N GLN A 469 16.94 -35.34 51.22
CA GLN A 469 16.34 -35.36 49.88
C GLN A 469 17.32 -35.87 48.83
N ALA A 470 16.94 -36.93 48.13
CA ALA A 470 17.73 -37.49 47.05
C ALA A 470 17.49 -36.69 45.77
N VAL A 471 18.57 -36.40 45.04
CA VAL A 471 18.56 -35.63 43.80
C VAL A 471 19.38 -36.38 42.76
N GLN A 472 18.86 -36.48 41.54
CA GLN A 472 19.58 -37.08 40.42
C GLN A 472 19.28 -36.35 39.11
N LEU A 473 20.34 -36.10 38.33
CA LEU A 473 20.21 -35.66 36.94
C LEU A 473 19.99 -36.87 36.04
N MET A 474 18.83 -36.92 35.39
CA MET A 474 18.43 -37.97 34.47
C MET A 474 18.53 -37.48 33.02
N ASN A 475 18.95 -38.37 32.13
CA ASN A 475 19.02 -38.12 30.69
C ASN A 475 17.90 -38.90 30.00
N TRP A 476 17.33 -38.32 28.96
CA TRP A 476 16.46 -39.03 28.04
C TRP A 476 17.04 -38.90 26.61
N PRO A 477 17.20 -40.01 25.87
CA PRO A 477 17.13 -41.41 26.35
C PRO A 477 18.19 -41.73 27.42
N GLY A 478 17.93 -42.76 28.24
CA GLY A 478 18.86 -43.23 29.27
C GLY A 478 19.87 -44.23 28.71
N PRO A 479 20.90 -44.60 29.50
CA PRO A 479 21.95 -45.54 29.07
C PRO A 479 21.49 -47.01 29.05
N GLY A 480 20.35 -47.35 29.67
CA GLY A 480 19.89 -48.72 29.83
C GLY A 480 19.21 -49.32 28.59
N GLY A 481 18.70 -48.50 27.67
CA GLY A 481 18.05 -48.97 26.43
C GLY A 481 16.77 -49.78 26.64
N THR A 482 16.18 -49.69 27.84
CA THR A 482 14.96 -50.39 28.25
C THR A 482 13.69 -49.72 27.73
N SER A 483 13.76 -48.41 27.43
CA SER A 483 12.58 -47.59 27.07
C SER A 483 11.43 -47.73 28.09
N GLN A 484 11.79 -47.83 29.37
CA GLN A 484 10.86 -48.03 30.48
C GLN A 484 11.19 -47.05 31.61
N VAL A 485 10.14 -46.56 32.27
CA VAL A 485 10.25 -45.90 33.57
C VAL A 485 9.45 -46.68 34.59
N ARG A 486 10.06 -47.00 35.72
CA ARG A 486 9.46 -47.78 36.81
C ARG A 486 9.65 -47.08 38.14
N MET A 487 8.56 -46.75 38.81
CA MET A 487 8.55 -46.40 40.22
C MET A 487 8.07 -47.60 41.03
N GLN A 488 8.88 -48.04 41.99
CA GLN A 488 8.57 -49.11 42.92
C GLN A 488 8.62 -48.59 44.35
N LEU A 489 7.57 -48.86 45.11
CA LEU A 489 7.43 -48.50 46.51
C LEU A 489 7.50 -49.77 47.35
N GLY A 490 8.43 -49.84 48.31
CA GLY A 490 8.46 -50.87 49.34
C GLY A 490 7.66 -50.40 50.54
N LEU A 491 6.62 -51.14 50.93
CA LEU A 491 5.67 -50.75 51.97
C LEU A 491 5.98 -51.39 53.31
N ALA A 492 5.56 -50.77 54.41
CA ALA A 492 5.78 -51.24 55.77
C ALA A 492 5.15 -52.61 56.08
N ASN A 493 4.14 -53.02 55.31
CA ASN A 493 3.50 -54.34 55.38
C ASN A 493 4.28 -55.45 54.63
N GLY A 494 5.43 -55.13 54.03
CA GLY A 494 6.26 -56.06 53.26
C GLY A 494 5.84 -56.26 51.80
N THR A 495 4.77 -55.61 51.34
CA THR A 495 4.34 -55.63 49.92
C THR A 495 4.98 -54.51 49.10
N THR A 496 4.80 -54.55 47.78
CA THR A 496 5.31 -53.53 46.85
C THR A 496 4.21 -52.97 45.98
N ALA A 497 4.20 -51.66 45.77
CA ALA A 497 3.35 -51.00 44.79
C ALA A 497 4.21 -50.47 43.63
N THR A 498 3.74 -50.61 42.38
CA THR A 498 4.51 -50.22 41.20
C THR A 498 3.70 -49.38 40.21
N LEU A 499 4.39 -48.41 39.59
CA LEU A 499 3.92 -47.65 38.44
C LEU A 499 4.94 -47.80 37.32
N VAL A 500 4.50 -48.22 36.14
CA VAL A 500 5.37 -48.48 34.99
C VAL A 500 4.81 -47.80 33.74
N THR A 501 5.67 -47.09 33.03
CA THR A 501 5.41 -46.60 31.67
C THR A 501 6.44 -47.16 30.72
N ASN A 502 6.04 -47.38 29.46
CA ASN A 502 6.86 -47.99 28.42
C ASN A 502 6.82 -47.15 27.16
N GLY A 503 7.78 -47.38 26.27
CA GLY A 503 7.87 -46.72 24.96
C GLY A 503 8.99 -45.69 24.93
N ALA A 504 9.24 -45.14 23.74
CA ALA A 504 10.33 -44.18 23.55
C ALA A 504 10.16 -42.95 24.45
N TRP A 505 8.92 -42.61 24.82
CA TRP A 505 8.58 -41.46 25.64
C TRP A 505 8.11 -41.84 27.06
N ALA A 506 8.57 -42.98 27.58
CA ALA A 506 8.15 -43.49 28.89
C ALA A 506 8.30 -42.46 30.01
N LEU A 507 9.38 -41.66 30.04
CA LEU A 507 9.59 -40.63 31.05
C LEU A 507 8.58 -39.49 30.96
N ASN A 508 8.26 -39.02 29.75
CA ASN A 508 7.21 -38.02 29.58
C ASN A 508 5.85 -38.60 30.05
N ARG A 509 5.53 -39.84 29.66
CA ARG A 509 4.25 -40.47 30.07
C ARG A 509 4.18 -40.66 31.57
N PHE A 510 5.30 -41.02 32.19
CA PHE A 510 5.40 -41.14 33.63
C PHE A 510 5.01 -39.81 34.27
N PHE A 511 5.62 -38.70 33.83
CA PHE A 511 5.29 -37.37 34.30
C PHE A 511 3.81 -37.01 34.12
N ASP A 512 3.18 -37.41 33.02
CA ASP A 512 1.75 -37.18 32.74
C ASP A 512 0.80 -37.96 33.67
N HIS A 513 1.27 -39.01 34.35
CA HIS A 513 0.48 -39.71 35.38
C HIS A 513 0.39 -38.91 36.70
N ALA A 514 1.19 -37.86 36.86
CA ALA A 514 1.20 -37.06 38.07
C ALA A 514 0.17 -35.92 38.04
N GLN A 515 -0.33 -35.57 39.23
CA GLN A 515 -0.97 -34.29 39.45
C GLN A 515 0.12 -33.22 39.61
N LEU A 516 0.10 -32.22 38.72
CA LEU A 516 1.15 -31.20 38.62
C LEU A 516 0.79 -29.94 39.41
N SER A 517 1.75 -29.42 40.17
CA SER A 517 1.68 -28.11 40.81
C SER A 517 2.98 -27.32 40.60
N ALA A 518 2.96 -26.03 40.93
CA ALA A 518 4.14 -25.18 40.83
C ALA A 518 5.26 -25.69 41.75
N GLY A 519 6.49 -25.76 41.24
CA GLY A 519 7.65 -26.17 42.02
C GLY A 519 8.27 -25.03 42.83
N GLY A 520 9.44 -25.31 43.42
CA GLY A 520 10.23 -24.31 44.16
C GLY A 520 10.88 -23.23 43.29
N SER A 521 10.83 -23.37 41.95
CA SER A 521 11.30 -22.39 40.97
C SER A 521 10.29 -22.24 39.83
N SER A 522 10.44 -21.18 39.03
CA SER A 522 9.58 -20.96 37.85
C SER A 522 9.65 -22.10 36.81
N LEU A 523 10.79 -22.80 36.76
CA LEU A 523 11.04 -23.90 35.83
C LEU A 523 10.63 -25.26 36.38
N SER A 524 10.63 -25.42 37.70
CA SER A 524 10.35 -26.72 38.33
C SER A 524 8.84 -26.96 38.48
N ARG A 525 8.49 -28.25 38.52
CA ARG A 525 7.13 -28.73 38.77
C ARG A 525 7.16 -29.79 39.84
N GLN A 526 6.26 -29.67 40.80
CA GLN A 526 5.95 -30.76 41.71
C GLN A 526 4.97 -31.70 41.01
N ALA A 527 5.29 -32.98 41.04
CA ALA A 527 4.55 -34.06 40.40
C ALA A 527 4.14 -35.05 41.51
N SER A 528 2.86 -35.05 41.84
CA SER A 528 2.27 -35.93 42.85
C SER A 528 1.69 -37.19 42.19
N PHE A 529 2.28 -38.34 42.50
CA PHE A 529 1.89 -39.64 41.99
C PHE A 529 1.02 -40.37 43.01
N THR A 530 0.01 -41.08 42.52
CA THR A 530 -0.78 -42.02 43.32
C THR A 530 -0.53 -43.42 42.77
N VAL A 531 0.15 -44.27 43.55
CA VAL A 531 0.55 -45.63 43.15
C VAL A 531 -0.13 -46.62 44.09
N SER A 532 -1.15 -47.32 43.58
CA SER A 532 -1.99 -48.25 44.37
C SER A 532 -2.56 -47.64 45.66
N GLY A 533 -2.88 -46.34 45.65
CA GLY A 533 -3.43 -45.61 46.79
C GLY A 533 -2.41 -44.90 47.68
N HIS A 534 -1.10 -45.06 47.41
CA HIS A 534 -0.04 -44.39 48.14
C HIS A 534 0.50 -43.17 47.36
N HIS A 535 0.84 -42.11 48.08
CA HIS A 535 1.26 -40.84 47.50
C HIS A 535 2.77 -40.62 47.58
N VAL A 536 3.34 -40.21 46.44
CA VAL A 536 4.74 -39.78 46.31
C VAL A 536 4.78 -38.49 45.53
N THR A 537 5.46 -37.48 46.07
CA THR A 537 5.72 -36.22 45.38
C THR A 537 7.18 -36.16 44.97
N LEU A 538 7.42 -35.94 43.69
CA LEU A 538 8.74 -35.66 43.14
C LEU A 538 8.74 -34.25 42.56
N GLU A 539 9.90 -33.60 42.54
CA GLU A 539 10.09 -32.36 41.81
C GLU A 539 10.95 -32.61 40.57
N PHE A 540 10.45 -32.20 39.41
CA PHE A 540 11.15 -32.24 38.14
C PHE A 540 11.58 -30.84 37.74
N THR A 541 12.88 -30.66 37.50
CA THR A 541 13.47 -29.40 37.06
C THR A 541 14.16 -29.63 35.71
N PRO A 542 13.60 -29.13 34.59
CA PRO A 542 14.25 -29.17 33.30
C PRO A 542 15.57 -28.40 33.34
N ASN A 543 16.58 -28.88 32.60
CA ASN A 543 17.88 -28.20 32.52
C ASN A 543 17.87 -26.92 31.65
N SER A 544 16.72 -26.56 31.08
CA SER A 544 16.52 -25.41 30.20
C SER A 544 15.17 -24.75 30.50
N ILE A 545 15.03 -23.48 30.12
CA ILE A 545 13.74 -22.78 30.10
C ILE A 545 12.72 -23.43 29.15
N ARG A 546 13.20 -24.31 28.25
CA ARG A 546 12.40 -25.10 27.33
C ARG A 546 12.08 -26.45 27.97
N ASN A 547 10.80 -26.66 28.27
CA ASN A 547 10.34 -27.79 29.06
C ASN A 547 9.81 -28.93 28.14
N PRO A 548 10.47 -30.10 28.08
CA PRO A 548 10.02 -31.23 27.25
C PRO A 548 8.73 -31.89 27.78
N PHE A 549 8.29 -31.56 28.99
CA PHE A 549 7.03 -32.03 29.58
C PHE A 549 5.85 -31.08 29.36
N GLN A 550 6.13 -29.85 28.90
CA GLN A 550 5.12 -28.80 28.68
C GLN A 550 5.34 -28.16 27.31
N LEU A 551 5.05 -28.93 26.26
CA LEU A 551 5.17 -28.46 24.88
C LEU A 551 3.99 -27.57 24.50
N PRO A 552 4.18 -26.54 23.65
CA PRO A 552 3.06 -25.89 23.00
C PRO A 552 2.34 -26.88 22.07
N GLY A 553 1.03 -26.68 21.87
CA GLY A 553 0.31 -27.44 20.87
C GLY A 553 0.92 -27.27 19.49
N PHE A 554 1.03 -28.35 18.73
CA PHE A 554 1.57 -28.36 17.36
C PHE A 554 0.50 -28.79 16.37
N ALA A 555 0.35 -28.02 15.31
CA ALA A 555 -0.49 -28.36 14.16
C ALA A 555 0.38 -28.53 12.92
N CYS A 556 0.13 -29.59 12.16
CA CYS A 556 0.75 -29.74 10.85
C CYS A 556 0.35 -28.57 9.94
N PRO A 557 1.29 -28.07 9.12
CA PRO A 557 1.00 -27.02 8.17
C PRO A 557 0.13 -27.48 6.98
#